data_AF-A0A6A4SCH3-F1
#
_entry.id   AF-A0A6A4SCH3-F1
#
_cell.length_a   1.000
_cell.length_b   1.000
_cell.length_c   1.000
_cell.angle_alpha   90.00
_cell.angle_beta   90.00
_cell.angle_gamma   90.00
#
_symmetry.space_group_name_H-M   'P 1'
#
loop_
_entity.id
_entity.type
_entity.pdbx_description
1 polymer ?
#
loop_
_entity_poly.entity_id
_entity_poly.type
_entity_poly.pdbx_seq_one_letter_code
_entity_poly.pdbx_strand_id
1 'polypeptide(L)'
;MKRINESNESTNQTNITNQTNITNQTNTRLPRCNAPVAALIGLVPVTLRRVSTRRSLDTSPGPRTSEEILLDSRQKGEQLDIFMSLSVYRGFHGDNERRTSRQQLESENRKLSVVPTTNLTIEDDEDFPEFEPFEDDVATEGAAPRAHPAAGASLSVQNVDMCQQINKPKHFTTDYDTESLVVRRGLEFLVRVTFSRPLSEQDDFQLEFLIGSNPSASKGSLIVVTFGSRHGGPWSGRIVETQGETLTLGITPRAEAIVGKFRTYVAIVAGSGLQRTSRDTSTDMYLLFNAWCPEDTVYVANEGERREYVLNDSGVIFQGTFERGILDACIYILDMSRMPITDRGHAVKLIRKGSAMINSQDDNGVLVGNWSDDFSMGTSPTLWTGSTKILQKYANTGVPICYGQCWVFAGVFNTFLRCLGLPARVITNFSSAHDNTGNLKIELIFKPDGTPDRRHTRDSIWNYHCWNEVFMVRPDLPSNFTGWQVVDATPQETSDGHFRCGPAPVAAIKDGLLCHPFDCGFVFAEVCFNYFFKTFCTLQ
;
A
#
# COMPACT_ATOMS: atom_id res chain seq x y z
N MET A 1 -17.89 -8.21 -63.32
CA MET A 1 -17.00 -9.01 -64.20
C MET A 1 -15.79 -9.39 -63.35
N LYS A 2 -15.72 -10.59 -62.73
CA LYS A 2 -15.14 -11.87 -63.25
C LYS A 2 -13.69 -11.65 -63.76
N ARG A 3 -12.61 -12.34 -63.35
CA ARG A 3 -12.35 -13.71 -62.83
C ARG A 3 -11.07 -13.67 -61.96
N ILE A 4 -10.89 -14.42 -60.86
CA ILE A 4 -10.63 -15.87 -60.69
C ILE A 4 -9.40 -16.37 -61.45
N ASN A 5 -8.41 -16.88 -60.70
CA ASN A 5 -7.68 -18.11 -61.04
C ASN A 5 -7.31 -18.86 -59.76
N GLU A 6 -8.01 -19.97 -59.54
CA GLU A 6 -7.64 -21.09 -58.68
C GLU A 6 -6.75 -22.06 -59.47
N SER A 7 -5.90 -22.81 -58.76
CA SER A 7 -5.48 -24.14 -59.20
C SER A 7 -5.36 -25.07 -57.98
N ASN A 8 -6.20 -26.09 -57.99
CA ASN A 8 -6.31 -27.24 -57.09
C ASN A 8 -5.22 -28.30 -57.34
N GLU A 9 -4.92 -29.08 -56.29
CA GLU A 9 -4.72 -30.56 -56.26
C GLU A 9 -4.44 -30.95 -54.78
N SER A 10 -5.38 -31.46 -53.98
CA SER A 10 -6.06 -32.77 -53.91
C SER A 10 -5.32 -33.87 -53.11
N THR A 11 -6.00 -34.27 -52.01
CA THR A 11 -6.15 -35.63 -51.42
C THR A 11 -4.96 -36.45 -50.91
N ASN A 12 -4.94 -36.75 -49.60
CA ASN A 12 -5.45 -38.04 -49.10
C ASN A 12 -5.59 -38.09 -47.56
N GLN A 13 -6.81 -38.46 -47.14
CA GLN A 13 -7.20 -38.86 -45.78
C GLN A 13 -6.99 -40.37 -45.61
N THR A 14 -6.63 -40.82 -44.41
CA THR A 14 -6.89 -42.21 -43.98
C THR A 14 -7.34 -42.21 -42.53
N ASN A 15 -8.61 -42.56 -42.34
CA ASN A 15 -9.23 -42.91 -41.05
C ASN A 15 -8.85 -44.34 -40.67
N ILE A 16 -8.62 -44.60 -39.38
CA ILE A 16 -8.85 -45.92 -38.79
C ILE A 16 -9.65 -45.74 -37.49
N THR A 17 -10.89 -46.18 -37.57
CA THR A 17 -11.82 -46.43 -36.46
C THR A 17 -11.53 -47.81 -35.87
N ASN A 18 -11.67 -47.98 -34.55
CA ASN A 18 -12.03 -49.29 -33.98
C ASN A 18 -12.88 -49.08 -32.71
N GLN A 19 -14.15 -49.48 -32.81
CA GLN A 19 -15.03 -49.80 -31.71
C GLN A 19 -15.01 -51.32 -31.49
N THR A 20 -15.10 -51.78 -30.24
CA THR A 20 -15.90 -52.96 -29.86
C THR A 20 -16.20 -52.97 -28.36
N ASN A 21 -17.30 -53.65 -28.02
CA ASN A 21 -18.22 -53.44 -26.91
C ASN A 21 -17.95 -54.27 -25.62
N ILE A 22 -18.33 -53.65 -24.49
CA ILE A 22 -19.17 -54.13 -23.35
C ILE A 22 -18.84 -55.46 -22.64
N THR A 23 -18.59 -55.39 -21.32
CA THR A 23 -19.33 -56.19 -20.31
C THR A 23 -19.22 -55.61 -18.89
N ASN A 24 -20.37 -55.54 -18.20
CA ASN A 24 -20.53 -55.18 -16.78
C ASN A 24 -19.95 -56.26 -15.85
N GLN A 25 -19.28 -55.85 -14.76
CA GLN A 25 -19.32 -56.58 -13.49
C GLN A 25 -19.02 -55.66 -12.30
N THR A 26 -19.99 -55.60 -11.38
CA THR A 26 -19.90 -55.02 -10.04
C THR A 26 -18.96 -55.86 -9.17
N ASN A 27 -18.00 -55.22 -8.48
CA ASN A 27 -17.60 -55.69 -7.15
C ASN A 27 -16.82 -54.63 -6.36
N THR A 28 -17.32 -54.39 -5.15
CA THR A 28 -16.71 -53.65 -4.06
C THR A 28 -15.49 -54.39 -3.52
N ARG A 29 -14.36 -53.69 -3.34
CA ARG A 29 -13.34 -53.95 -2.28
C ARG A 29 -12.24 -52.89 -2.31
N LEU A 30 -12.12 -52.17 -1.20
CA LEU A 30 -10.96 -51.37 -0.82
C LEU A 30 -9.68 -52.22 -0.76
N PRO A 31 -8.52 -51.71 -1.22
CA PRO A 31 -7.24 -52.13 -0.70
C PRO A 31 -6.55 -51.02 0.11
N ARG A 32 -5.97 -51.48 1.23
CA ARG A 32 -5.12 -50.75 2.18
C ARG A 32 -3.87 -50.19 1.48
N CYS A 33 -3.49 -48.95 1.78
CA CYS A 33 -2.16 -48.42 1.46
C CYS A 33 -1.29 -48.37 2.71
N ASN A 34 -0.30 -49.26 2.77
CA ASN A 34 0.94 -49.11 3.53
C ASN A 34 2.07 -48.99 2.51
N ALA A 35 2.71 -47.83 2.40
CA ALA A 35 4.16 -47.65 2.18
C ALA A 35 4.50 -46.17 1.91
N PRO A 36 5.68 -45.68 2.34
CA PRO A 36 6.04 -44.27 2.39
C PRO A 36 6.66 -43.78 1.09
N VAL A 37 6.42 -42.51 0.73
CA VAL A 37 7.19 -41.83 -0.33
C VAL A 37 8.19 -40.89 0.34
N ALA A 38 9.45 -41.27 0.26
CA ALA A 38 10.60 -40.44 0.58
C ALA A 38 10.74 -39.34 -0.48
N ALA A 39 10.74 -38.07 -0.05
CA ALA A 39 11.25 -36.97 -0.84
C ALA A 39 12.69 -36.69 -0.42
N LEU A 40 13.60 -36.71 -1.40
CA LEU A 40 15.02 -36.41 -1.28
C LEU A 40 15.21 -34.96 -0.80
N ILE A 41 15.71 -34.78 0.42
CA ILE A 41 16.40 -33.56 0.85
C ILE A 41 17.83 -33.98 1.21
N GLY A 42 18.81 -33.41 0.51
CA GLY A 42 20.22 -33.61 0.79
C GLY A 42 20.56 -33.06 2.17
N LEU A 43 20.70 -33.96 3.15
CA LEU A 43 21.22 -33.67 4.48
C LEU A 43 22.74 -33.86 4.48
N VAL A 44 23.48 -32.77 4.66
CA VAL A 44 24.86 -32.81 5.15
C VAL A 44 24.79 -33.01 6.67
N PRO A 45 25.42 -34.05 7.25
CA PRO A 45 25.35 -34.27 8.70
C PRO A 45 26.32 -33.32 9.42
N VAL A 46 25.79 -32.37 10.19
CA VAL A 46 26.58 -31.63 11.19
C VAL A 46 26.59 -32.44 12.48
N THR A 47 27.75 -33.03 12.76
CA THR A 47 28.07 -33.68 14.04
C THR A 47 28.03 -32.67 15.19
N LEU A 48 27.08 -32.86 16.11
CA LEU A 48 27.02 -32.18 17.41
C LEU A 48 28.21 -32.62 18.29
N ARG A 49 29.21 -31.75 18.45
CA ARG A 49 30.22 -31.89 19.51
C ARG A 49 29.69 -31.25 20.80
N ARG A 50 29.48 -32.10 21.82
CA ARG A 50 29.37 -31.69 23.23
C ARG A 50 30.65 -30.95 23.64
N VAL A 51 30.52 -29.69 24.04
CA VAL A 51 31.59 -28.98 24.77
C VAL A 51 31.31 -29.12 26.26
N SER A 52 32.14 -29.93 26.91
CA SER A 52 32.28 -30.04 28.37
C SER A 52 33.27 -28.96 28.83
N THR A 53 32.82 -27.96 29.57
CA THR A 53 33.71 -27.00 30.23
C THR A 53 34.18 -27.56 31.59
N ARG A 54 35.43 -28.02 31.64
CA ARG A 54 36.19 -28.17 32.89
C ARG A 54 36.73 -26.80 33.30
N ARG A 55 36.36 -26.33 34.51
CA ARG A 55 37.04 -25.21 35.19
C ARG A 55 38.30 -25.74 35.88
N SER A 56 39.44 -25.13 35.60
CA SER A 56 40.65 -25.21 36.43
C SER A 56 40.67 -24.04 37.43
N LEU A 57 40.94 -24.37 38.68
CA LEU A 57 41.26 -23.47 39.77
C LEU A 57 42.61 -22.79 39.50
N ASP A 58 42.71 -21.49 39.83
CA ASP A 58 43.90 -20.97 40.48
C ASP A 58 43.60 -19.69 41.27
N THR A 59 44.48 -19.43 42.22
CA THR A 59 44.33 -18.84 43.55
C THR A 59 44.16 -17.32 43.69
N SER A 60 43.47 -16.94 44.78
CA SER A 60 43.29 -15.63 45.48
C SER A 60 44.61 -14.97 45.94
N PRO A 61 44.66 -13.72 46.52
CA PRO A 61 43.79 -13.14 47.59
C PRO A 61 43.39 -11.64 47.41
N GLY A 62 42.15 -11.20 47.74
CA GLY A 62 41.67 -10.69 49.05
C GLY A 62 41.89 -9.16 49.21
N PRO A 63 41.17 -8.37 50.07
CA PRO A 63 40.06 -8.70 51.00
C PRO A 63 38.87 -7.67 51.05
N ARG A 64 37.92 -7.95 51.98
CA ARG A 64 36.93 -7.07 52.68
C ARG A 64 35.46 -7.17 52.18
N THR A 65 34.56 -7.93 52.84
CA THR A 65 33.75 -7.66 54.08
C THR A 65 32.79 -6.47 53.90
N SER A 66 31.48 -6.47 54.17
CA SER A 66 30.59 -7.33 54.97
C SER A 66 29.10 -7.14 54.56
N GLU A 67 28.31 -8.14 54.94
CA GLU A 67 26.88 -8.20 55.31
C GLU A 67 26.18 -7.00 55.98
N GLU A 68 24.85 -6.99 55.77
CA GLU A 68 23.71 -6.48 56.58
C GLU A 68 23.42 -4.97 56.71
N ILE A 69 22.17 -4.57 56.40
CA ILE A 69 21.17 -3.99 57.33
C ILE A 69 19.80 -3.83 56.61
N LEU A 70 18.74 -4.20 57.33
CA LEU A 70 17.31 -4.15 57.01
C LEU A 70 16.64 -3.03 57.83
N LEU A 71 15.49 -2.49 57.36
CA LEU A 71 14.53 -1.56 58.02
C LEU A 71 14.96 -0.07 57.99
N ASP A 72 14.12 0.93 57.69
CA ASP A 72 12.71 1.19 58.00
C ASP A 72 12.18 2.36 57.12
N SER A 73 10.86 2.62 57.21
CA SER A 73 10.11 3.86 56.89
C SER A 73 9.15 3.85 55.68
N ARG A 74 7.97 3.30 55.95
CA ARG A 74 6.58 3.81 55.76
C ARG A 74 6.30 5.12 54.99
N GLN A 75 5.10 5.09 54.38
CA GLN A 75 4.19 6.16 53.89
C GLN A 75 4.57 6.82 52.54
N LYS A 76 3.72 6.91 51.53
CA LYS A 76 2.27 7.23 51.51
C LYS A 76 1.56 6.49 50.36
N GLY A 77 0.33 6.05 50.63
CA GLY A 77 -0.67 5.75 49.61
C GLY A 77 -1.53 6.99 49.39
N GLU A 78 -1.99 7.17 48.16
CA GLU A 78 -3.09 8.08 47.84
C GLU A 78 -4.25 7.27 47.26
N GLN A 79 -5.40 7.51 47.87
CA GLN A 79 -6.68 6.85 47.67
C GLN A 79 -7.58 7.85 46.93
N LEU A 80 -8.26 7.37 45.89
CA LEU A 80 -9.36 8.08 45.24
C LEU A 80 -10.44 8.43 46.25
N ASP A 81 -11.00 9.64 46.15
CA ASP A 81 -12.37 9.89 46.58
C ASP A 81 -13.11 10.85 45.64
N ILE A 82 -14.32 10.41 45.30
CA ILE A 82 -15.36 11.07 44.53
C ILE A 82 -16.22 11.86 45.52
N PHE A 83 -16.54 13.12 45.22
CA PHE A 83 -17.72 13.77 45.80
C PHE A 83 -18.44 14.67 44.79
N MET A 84 -19.70 14.31 44.52
CA MET A 84 -20.71 15.21 43.96
C MET A 84 -21.12 16.24 45.03
N SER A 85 -21.43 17.47 44.60
CA SER A 85 -22.44 18.29 45.27
C SER A 85 -23.12 19.23 44.28
N LEU A 86 -24.42 19.39 44.46
CA LEU A 86 -25.39 20.04 43.59
C LEU A 86 -26.01 21.21 44.38
N SER A 87 -26.32 22.30 43.66
CA SER A 87 -27.32 23.37 43.99
C SER A 87 -26.86 24.46 45.02
N VAL A 88 -27.19 25.76 44.98
CA VAL A 88 -28.28 26.58 44.39
C VAL A 88 -27.83 28.07 44.23
N TYR A 89 -28.35 28.72 43.18
CA TYR A 89 -28.61 30.15 42.91
C TYR A 89 -28.22 31.26 43.93
N ARG A 90 -27.51 32.28 43.41
CA ARG A 90 -27.84 33.71 43.59
C ARG A 90 -27.18 34.53 42.44
N GLY A 91 -28.00 35.17 41.62
CA GLY A 91 -27.53 36.07 40.56
C GLY A 91 -27.20 37.47 41.09
N PHE A 92 -26.38 38.21 40.34
CA PHE A 92 -26.60 39.62 39.99
C PHE A 92 -25.69 40.01 38.81
N HIS A 93 -26.25 40.91 38.00
CA HIS A 93 -25.89 41.36 36.65
C HIS A 93 -24.52 42.03 36.48
N GLY A 94 -23.97 41.87 35.27
CA GLY A 94 -22.96 42.75 34.64
C GLY A 94 -21.84 41.97 33.95
N ASP A 95 -21.48 42.32 32.71
CA ASP A 95 -20.31 41.84 31.95
C ASP A 95 -20.42 40.54 31.12
N ASN A 96 -21.50 40.37 30.34
CA ASN A 96 -21.64 39.20 29.44
C ASN A 96 -21.52 39.49 27.93
N GLU A 97 -21.10 40.68 27.50
CA GLU A 97 -20.99 41.01 26.06
C GLU A 97 -19.55 41.09 25.51
N ARG A 98 -18.51 41.00 26.36
CA ARG A 98 -17.10 41.00 25.90
C ARG A 98 -16.36 39.66 26.06
N ARG A 99 -16.99 38.66 26.68
CA ARG A 99 -16.41 37.31 26.85
C ARG A 99 -16.90 36.32 25.81
N THR A 100 -18.09 36.54 25.25
CA THR A 100 -18.69 35.73 24.18
C THR A 100 -17.99 35.92 22.84
N SER A 101 -17.49 37.11 22.51
CA SER A 101 -16.77 37.36 21.25
C SER A 101 -15.37 36.72 21.21
N ARG A 102 -14.64 36.67 22.33
CA ARG A 102 -13.32 36.00 22.40
C ARG A 102 -13.45 34.47 22.39
N GLN A 103 -14.46 33.92 23.05
CA GLN A 103 -14.73 32.48 23.00
C GLN A 103 -15.36 32.03 21.68
N GLN A 104 -16.13 32.88 20.99
CA GLN A 104 -16.58 32.60 19.62
C GLN A 104 -15.41 32.63 18.62
N LEU A 105 -14.51 33.63 18.70
CA LEU A 105 -13.30 33.70 17.86
C LEU A 105 -12.30 32.55 18.11
N GLU A 106 -12.23 32.02 19.33
CA GLU A 106 -11.43 30.82 19.64
C GLU A 106 -12.13 29.51 19.25
N SER A 107 -13.48 29.49 19.21
CA SER A 107 -14.26 28.32 18.77
C SER A 107 -14.35 28.20 17.24
N GLU A 108 -14.32 29.32 16.51
CA GLU A 108 -14.32 29.33 15.03
C GLU A 108 -12.94 28.99 14.44
N ASN A 109 -11.85 29.17 15.21
CA ASN A 109 -10.48 28.81 14.82
C ASN A 109 -10.08 27.36 15.13
N ARG A 110 -11.01 26.51 15.57
CA ARG A 110 -10.86 25.05 15.58
C ARG A 110 -11.81 24.39 14.58
N LYS A 111 -11.85 24.89 13.34
CA LYS A 111 -12.12 23.97 12.23
C LYS A 111 -10.95 22.98 12.23
N LEU A 112 -11.19 21.73 12.67
CA LEU A 112 -10.27 20.63 12.45
C LEU A 112 -9.81 20.72 11.00
N SER A 113 -8.53 21.03 10.77
CA SER A 113 -7.99 21.11 9.42
C SER A 113 -8.31 19.79 8.73
N VAL A 114 -9.16 19.81 7.70
CA VAL A 114 -9.53 18.59 6.97
C VAL A 114 -8.24 17.99 6.43
N VAL A 115 -7.93 16.77 6.86
CA VAL A 115 -6.74 16.05 6.40
C VAL A 115 -6.99 15.69 4.94
N PRO A 116 -6.14 16.11 3.99
CA PRO A 116 -6.34 15.75 2.58
C PRO A 116 -6.20 14.24 2.40
N THR A 117 -7.18 13.65 1.71
CA THR A 117 -7.23 12.19 1.44
C THR A 117 -7.49 11.86 -0.02
N THR A 118 -7.66 12.83 -0.91
CA THR A 118 -8.03 12.59 -2.32
C THR A 118 -7.01 13.21 -3.25
N ASN A 119 -6.57 12.49 -4.27
CA ASN A 119 -5.68 13.03 -5.31
C ASN A 119 -5.98 12.53 -6.73
N LEU A 120 -7.01 11.70 -6.93
CA LEU A 120 -7.43 11.31 -8.28
C LEU A 120 -8.35 12.34 -8.92
N THR A 121 -9.36 12.80 -8.17
CA THR A 121 -10.36 13.79 -8.60
C THR A 121 -10.31 15.00 -7.67
N ILE A 122 -9.67 16.08 -8.11
CA ILE A 122 -9.69 17.38 -7.45
C ILE A 122 -10.56 18.28 -8.35
N GLU A 123 -11.63 18.86 -7.82
CA GLU A 123 -12.53 19.73 -8.59
C GLU A 123 -11.75 20.99 -9.03
N ASP A 124 -11.75 21.26 -10.35
CA ASP A 124 -10.78 22.12 -11.05
C ASP A 124 -11.01 23.64 -10.92
N ASP A 125 -12.08 24.11 -10.24
CA ASP A 125 -12.52 25.50 -10.44
C ASP A 125 -11.61 26.57 -9.80
N GLU A 126 -10.85 26.26 -8.73
CA GLU A 126 -9.83 27.18 -8.15
C GLU A 126 -8.71 26.39 -7.42
N ASP A 127 -7.95 25.57 -8.17
CA ASP A 127 -7.03 24.61 -7.58
C ASP A 127 -5.79 25.24 -6.88
N PHE A 128 -5.12 26.19 -7.56
CA PHE A 128 -3.97 26.92 -7.03
C PHE A 128 -3.84 28.29 -7.71
N PRO A 129 -3.50 29.38 -7.00
CA PRO A 129 -3.53 30.72 -7.57
C PRO A 129 -2.45 30.91 -8.64
N GLU A 130 -2.86 31.39 -9.83
CA GLU A 130 -1.94 31.71 -10.93
C GLU A 130 -0.93 32.81 -10.58
N PHE A 131 -1.32 33.73 -9.70
CA PHE A 131 -0.44 34.77 -9.19
C PHE A 131 -0.43 34.77 -7.66
N GLU A 132 0.75 34.76 -7.07
CA GLU A 132 0.95 34.85 -5.62
C GLU A 132 1.91 36.01 -5.31
N PRO A 133 1.42 37.11 -4.70
CA PRO A 133 2.27 38.25 -4.36
C PRO A 133 3.26 37.89 -3.24
N PHE A 134 4.44 38.50 -3.24
CA PHE A 134 5.34 38.39 -2.08
C PHE A 134 4.81 39.23 -0.91
N GLU A 135 4.96 38.72 0.32
CA GLU A 135 4.36 39.32 1.54
C GLU A 135 4.79 40.78 1.79
N ASP A 136 5.97 41.19 1.30
CA ASP A 136 6.51 42.54 1.46
C ASP A 136 5.77 43.63 0.63
N ASP A 137 4.99 43.26 -0.40
CA ASP A 137 4.24 44.21 -1.25
C ASP A 137 2.84 44.54 -0.70
N VAL A 138 2.35 43.78 0.29
CA VAL A 138 1.01 43.94 0.87
C VAL A 138 0.94 45.17 1.81
N ALA A 139 2.09 45.73 2.22
CA ALA A 139 2.16 46.91 3.08
C ALA A 139 1.91 48.26 2.34
N THR A 140 1.69 48.23 1.01
CA THR A 140 1.35 49.42 0.22
C THR A 140 0.01 49.25 -0.49
N GLU A 141 -1.09 49.41 0.24
CA GLU A 141 -2.38 49.80 -0.36
C GLU A 141 -2.19 51.13 -1.11
N GLY A 142 -1.84 51.06 -2.40
CA GLY A 142 -1.75 52.24 -3.26
C GLY A 142 -0.78 52.19 -4.43
N ALA A 143 0.08 51.17 -4.57
CA ALA A 143 1.09 51.14 -5.63
C ALA A 143 0.97 49.91 -6.55
N ALA A 144 -0.19 49.71 -7.16
CA ALA A 144 -0.21 48.96 -8.42
C ALA A 144 0.59 49.77 -9.46
N PRO A 145 1.62 49.20 -10.13
CA PRO A 145 2.32 49.91 -11.20
C PRO A 145 1.31 50.28 -12.29
N ARG A 146 1.15 51.58 -12.58
CA ARG A 146 0.26 52.12 -13.63
C ARG A 146 0.71 51.80 -15.07
N ALA A 147 1.62 50.86 -15.26
CA ALA A 147 2.09 50.43 -16.56
C ALA A 147 2.31 48.91 -16.56
N HIS A 148 1.48 48.19 -17.31
CA HIS A 148 1.88 46.89 -17.81
C HIS A 148 3.17 47.08 -18.63
N PRO A 149 4.24 46.30 -18.38
CA PRO A 149 5.37 46.28 -19.30
C PRO A 149 4.82 45.97 -20.69
N ALA A 150 5.38 46.60 -21.73
CA ALA A 150 5.01 46.31 -23.11
C ALA A 150 4.93 44.79 -23.32
N ALA A 151 3.89 44.33 -24.03
CA ALA A 151 3.47 42.94 -24.20
C ALA A 151 4.48 42.01 -24.93
N GLY A 152 5.78 42.24 -24.80
CA GLY A 152 6.86 41.46 -25.38
C GLY A 152 8.14 41.40 -24.53
N ALA A 153 8.13 41.77 -23.24
CA ALA A 153 9.34 41.76 -22.39
C ALA A 153 9.33 40.77 -21.20
N SER A 154 8.15 40.38 -20.70
CA SER A 154 8.04 39.44 -19.57
C SER A 154 8.20 37.99 -20.04
N LEU A 155 9.04 37.24 -19.34
CA LEU A 155 9.18 35.79 -19.56
C LEU A 155 7.82 35.11 -19.31
N SER A 156 7.47 34.14 -20.15
CA SER A 156 6.31 33.27 -19.97
C SER A 156 6.61 31.85 -20.40
N VAL A 157 5.90 30.88 -19.86
CA VAL A 157 6.00 29.47 -20.24
C VAL A 157 5.08 29.22 -21.43
N GLN A 158 5.64 28.66 -22.51
CA GLN A 158 4.92 28.35 -23.75
C GLN A 158 4.52 26.88 -23.83
N ASN A 159 5.36 25.97 -23.29
CA ASN A 159 5.10 24.54 -23.32
C ASN A 159 5.83 23.81 -22.19
N VAL A 160 5.22 22.73 -21.68
CA VAL A 160 5.82 21.80 -20.73
C VAL A 160 5.70 20.38 -21.28
N ASP A 161 6.82 19.79 -21.67
CA ASP A 161 6.90 18.41 -22.13
C ASP A 161 7.47 17.52 -21.01
N MET A 162 6.62 16.64 -20.48
CA MET A 162 6.96 15.68 -19.42
C MET A 162 7.89 14.53 -19.89
N CYS A 163 8.38 14.57 -21.13
CA CYS A 163 9.40 13.70 -21.72
C CYS A 163 9.09 12.20 -21.55
N GLN A 164 7.82 11.81 -21.66
CA GLN A 164 7.35 10.46 -21.30
C GLN A 164 8.10 9.35 -22.03
N GLN A 165 8.40 9.55 -23.32
CA GLN A 165 9.11 8.57 -24.17
C GLN A 165 10.55 8.32 -23.70
N ILE A 166 11.16 9.29 -23.01
CA ILE A 166 12.50 9.16 -22.43
C ILE A 166 12.43 8.58 -21.01
N ASN A 167 11.45 9.03 -20.23
CA ASN A 167 11.33 8.70 -18.82
C ASN A 167 10.79 7.29 -18.58
N LYS A 168 9.68 6.89 -19.22
CA LYS A 168 9.00 5.60 -18.93
C LYS A 168 9.95 4.38 -19.03
N PRO A 169 10.81 4.26 -20.06
CA PRO A 169 11.77 3.15 -20.13
C PRO A 169 12.80 3.15 -18.99
N LYS A 170 13.29 4.32 -18.58
CA LYS A 170 14.27 4.45 -17.48
C LYS A 170 13.68 4.15 -16.11
N HIS A 171 12.38 4.40 -15.95
CA HIS A 171 11.66 4.17 -14.70
C HIS A 171 10.95 2.80 -14.65
N PHE A 172 11.08 1.96 -15.67
CA PHE A 172 10.38 0.67 -15.76
C PHE A 172 8.86 0.83 -15.60
N THR A 173 8.30 1.77 -16.38
CA THR A 173 6.87 2.15 -16.37
C THR A 173 6.28 2.24 -17.78
N THR A 174 6.94 1.68 -18.78
CA THR A 174 6.46 1.65 -20.18
C THR A 174 5.13 0.93 -20.33
N ASP A 175 4.91 -0.13 -19.55
CA ASP A 175 3.75 -1.01 -19.71
C ASP A 175 2.44 -0.39 -19.20
N TYR A 176 2.50 0.69 -18.41
CA TYR A 176 1.30 1.39 -17.93
C TYR A 176 0.57 2.07 -19.09
N ASP A 177 -0.64 1.59 -19.40
CA ASP A 177 -1.52 2.21 -20.40
C ASP A 177 -2.22 3.45 -19.82
N THR A 178 -1.50 4.57 -19.80
CA THR A 178 -1.97 5.89 -19.37
C THR A 178 -1.29 7.01 -20.15
N GLU A 179 -2.01 8.11 -20.33
CA GLU A 179 -1.55 9.33 -21.01
C GLU A 179 -0.66 10.19 -20.13
N SER A 180 -0.73 10.05 -18.80
CA SER A 180 0.14 10.79 -17.88
C SER A 180 1.53 10.16 -17.76
N LEU A 181 2.51 10.97 -17.36
CA LEU A 181 3.83 10.45 -17.01
C LEU A 181 3.71 9.53 -15.79
N VAL A 182 4.39 8.38 -15.81
CA VAL A 182 4.52 7.49 -14.65
C VAL A 182 6.00 7.30 -14.35
N VAL A 183 6.41 7.68 -13.15
CA VAL A 183 7.80 7.58 -12.67
C VAL A 183 7.84 7.00 -11.26
N ARG A 184 9.04 6.64 -10.80
CA ARG A 184 9.29 6.03 -9.49
C ARG A 184 10.14 6.96 -8.65
N ARG A 185 9.83 7.07 -7.36
CA ARG A 185 10.56 7.92 -6.40
C ARG A 185 12.03 7.51 -6.26
N GLY A 186 12.91 8.43 -5.87
CA GLY A 186 14.35 8.14 -5.75
C GLY A 186 15.12 8.02 -7.08
N LEU A 187 14.48 8.29 -8.22
CA LEU A 187 15.14 8.26 -9.53
C LEU A 187 14.86 9.55 -10.32
N GLU A 188 15.88 10.07 -11.00
CA GLU A 188 15.77 11.30 -11.81
C GLU A 188 14.90 11.09 -13.06
N PHE A 189 13.96 12.00 -13.28
CA PHE A 189 13.21 12.12 -14.54
C PHE A 189 13.43 13.47 -15.19
N LEU A 190 13.17 13.56 -16.49
CA LEU A 190 13.37 14.77 -17.29
C LEU A 190 12.05 15.51 -17.54
N VAL A 191 12.09 16.84 -17.51
CA VAL A 191 11.01 17.71 -17.97
C VAL A 191 11.61 18.76 -18.89
N ARG A 192 10.96 19.05 -20.01
CA ARG A 192 11.33 20.15 -20.91
C ARG A 192 10.38 21.30 -20.77
N VAL A 193 10.93 22.49 -20.53
CA VAL A 193 10.15 23.73 -20.44
C VAL A 193 10.61 24.66 -21.54
N THR A 194 9.67 25.08 -22.39
CA THR A 194 9.91 26.07 -23.44
C THR A 194 9.35 27.41 -22.97
N PHE A 195 10.19 28.43 -22.92
CA PHE A 195 9.82 29.80 -22.56
C PHE A 195 9.57 30.66 -23.79
N SER A 196 9.04 31.88 -23.61
CA SER A 196 8.81 32.86 -24.67
C SER A 196 10.07 33.50 -25.25
N ARG A 197 11.20 33.36 -24.56
CA ARG A 197 12.54 33.81 -24.96
C ARG A 197 13.60 33.02 -24.17
N PRO A 198 14.88 33.05 -24.59
CA PRO A 198 15.95 32.46 -23.79
C PRO A 198 16.04 33.12 -22.40
N LEU A 199 16.43 32.33 -21.40
CA LEU A 199 16.65 32.85 -20.04
C LEU A 199 17.85 33.80 -20.01
N SER A 200 17.68 34.90 -19.28
CA SER A 200 18.74 35.82 -18.88
C SER A 200 19.16 35.53 -17.44
N GLU A 201 20.29 36.08 -17.00
CA GLU A 201 20.80 35.90 -15.62
C GLU A 201 19.85 36.44 -14.53
N GLN A 202 18.89 37.29 -14.89
CA GLN A 202 17.91 37.87 -13.97
C GLN A 202 16.63 37.04 -13.87
N ASP A 203 16.41 36.11 -14.79
CA ASP A 203 15.22 35.28 -14.77
C ASP A 203 15.38 34.14 -13.76
N ASP A 204 14.34 33.91 -12.99
CA ASP A 204 14.28 32.82 -12.04
C ASP A 204 12.90 32.13 -12.12
N PHE A 205 12.90 30.82 -11.90
CA PHE A 205 11.71 29.99 -12.01
C PHE A 205 11.84 28.73 -11.16
N GLN A 206 10.71 28.10 -10.89
CA GLN A 206 10.61 26.85 -10.15
C GLN A 206 9.56 25.92 -10.76
N LEU A 207 9.75 24.62 -10.59
CA LEU A 207 8.71 23.63 -10.82
C LEU A 207 8.01 23.35 -9.50
N GLU A 208 6.70 23.20 -9.53
CA GLU A 208 5.90 22.87 -8.35
C GLU A 208 5.10 21.60 -8.61
N PHE A 209 5.19 20.65 -7.68
CA PHE A 209 4.43 19.40 -7.69
C PHE A 209 3.47 19.37 -6.51
N LEU A 210 2.18 19.30 -6.81
CA LEU A 210 1.11 19.40 -5.83
C LEU A 210 0.33 18.09 -5.76
N ILE A 211 0.01 17.63 -4.56
CA ILE A 211 -0.80 16.43 -4.34
C ILE A 211 -1.81 16.66 -3.20
N GLY A 212 -3.04 16.19 -3.39
CA GLY A 212 -4.12 16.42 -2.44
C GLY A 212 -4.86 17.74 -2.65
N SER A 213 -5.99 17.92 -1.96
CA SER A 213 -6.84 19.10 -2.03
C SER A 213 -6.34 20.32 -1.24
N ASN A 214 -5.36 20.15 -0.35
CA ASN A 214 -4.74 21.25 0.40
C ASN A 214 -3.22 21.00 0.51
N PRO A 215 -2.48 21.23 -0.58
CA PRO A 215 -1.05 20.95 -0.64
C PRO A 215 -0.27 21.93 0.26
N SER A 216 0.76 21.43 0.96
CA SER A 216 1.57 22.23 1.87
C SER A 216 3.00 21.73 1.91
N ALA A 217 3.96 22.67 1.88
CA ALA A 217 5.38 22.35 1.92
C ALA A 217 5.77 21.62 3.21
N SER A 218 5.20 22.04 4.35
CA SER A 218 5.45 21.42 5.67
C SER A 218 5.00 19.95 5.75
N LYS A 219 4.01 19.56 4.93
CA LYS A 219 3.46 18.21 4.86
C LYS A 219 4.07 17.39 3.70
N GLY A 220 4.96 17.98 2.91
CA GLY A 220 5.53 17.36 1.73
C GLY A 220 4.53 17.13 0.59
N SER A 221 3.37 17.79 0.61
CA SER A 221 2.33 17.70 -0.42
C SER A 221 2.34 18.86 -1.42
N LEU A 222 3.14 19.90 -1.16
CA LEU A 222 3.62 20.89 -2.13
C LEU A 222 5.14 20.77 -2.19
N ILE A 223 5.69 20.47 -3.36
CA ILE A 223 7.12 20.33 -3.57
C ILE A 223 7.56 21.39 -4.58
N VAL A 224 8.46 22.26 -4.14
CA VAL A 224 9.09 23.27 -4.99
C VAL A 224 10.47 22.76 -5.42
N VAL A 225 10.77 22.80 -6.71
CA VAL A 225 12.07 22.42 -7.27
C VAL A 225 12.65 23.65 -7.96
N THR A 226 13.78 24.13 -7.46
CA THR A 226 14.53 25.27 -8.00
C THR A 226 15.75 24.78 -8.77
N PHE A 227 16.27 25.62 -9.66
CA PHE A 227 17.39 25.27 -10.56
C PHE A 227 18.59 26.22 -10.45
N GLY A 228 18.47 27.29 -9.66
CA GLY A 228 19.52 28.26 -9.37
C GLY A 228 20.05 28.17 -7.93
N SER A 229 20.48 29.30 -7.38
CA SER A 229 21.03 29.38 -6.01
C SER A 229 19.96 29.36 -4.91
N ARG A 230 18.68 29.55 -5.25
CA ARG A 230 17.57 29.52 -4.29
C ARG A 230 17.39 28.12 -3.71
N HIS A 231 17.21 28.07 -2.39
CA HIS A 231 16.85 26.84 -1.71
C HIS A 231 15.48 26.36 -2.20
N GLY A 232 15.49 25.18 -2.82
CA GLY A 232 14.28 24.45 -3.17
C GLY A 232 13.75 23.62 -2.01
N GLY A 233 12.72 22.85 -2.31
CA GLY A 233 12.17 21.84 -1.43
C GLY A 233 13.00 20.56 -1.41
N PRO A 234 12.42 19.46 -0.91
CA PRO A 234 13.16 18.22 -0.67
C PRO A 234 13.60 17.48 -1.94
N TRP A 235 13.05 17.81 -3.10
CA TRP A 235 13.43 17.21 -4.38
C TRP A 235 14.51 18.07 -5.03
N SER A 236 15.54 17.42 -5.60
CA SER A 236 16.62 18.16 -6.25
C SER A 236 16.30 18.42 -7.72
N GLY A 237 16.61 19.63 -8.19
CA GLY A 237 16.54 20.04 -9.59
C GLY A 237 17.92 20.35 -10.14
N ARG A 238 18.14 20.08 -11.43
CA ARG A 238 19.30 20.58 -12.18
C ARG A 238 18.95 20.88 -13.62
N ILE A 239 19.61 21.88 -14.20
CA ILE A 239 19.54 22.13 -15.64
C ILE A 239 20.45 21.11 -16.31
N VAL A 240 19.87 20.23 -17.14
CA VAL A 240 20.61 19.21 -17.89
C VAL A 240 21.11 19.81 -19.20
N GLU A 241 20.28 20.61 -19.86
CA GLU A 241 20.59 21.19 -21.16
C GLU A 241 19.81 22.49 -21.39
N THR A 242 20.43 23.43 -22.11
CA THR A 242 19.83 24.68 -22.58
C THR A 242 19.95 24.75 -24.10
N GLN A 243 18.82 24.82 -24.80
CA GLN A 243 18.75 24.96 -26.26
C GLN A 243 17.82 26.12 -26.62
N GLY A 244 18.40 27.30 -26.85
CA GLY A 244 17.63 28.52 -27.15
C GLY A 244 16.65 28.86 -26.02
N GLU A 245 15.36 28.73 -26.30
CA GLU A 245 14.25 29.04 -25.39
C GLU A 245 13.81 27.83 -24.55
N THR A 246 14.36 26.64 -24.83
CA THR A 246 13.97 25.39 -24.18
C THR A 246 15.05 24.93 -23.22
N LEU A 247 14.64 24.59 -22.00
CA LEU A 247 15.46 23.92 -21.00
C LEU A 247 15.03 22.47 -20.85
N THR A 248 16.01 21.57 -20.78
CA THR A 248 15.80 20.22 -20.25
C THR A 248 16.24 20.20 -18.79
N LEU A 249 15.33 19.84 -17.91
CA LEU A 249 15.47 19.85 -16.46
C LEU A 249 15.48 18.42 -15.94
N GLY A 250 16.40 18.10 -15.02
CA GLY A 250 16.44 16.85 -14.28
C GLY A 250 15.85 17.06 -12.89
N ILE A 251 14.85 16.27 -12.52
CA ILE A 251 14.16 16.33 -11.23
C ILE A 251 14.32 14.97 -10.54
N THR A 252 14.84 14.97 -9.32
CA THR A 252 15.00 13.74 -8.51
C THR A 252 14.15 13.81 -7.24
N PRO A 253 13.04 13.04 -7.18
CA PRO A 253 12.26 12.87 -5.96
C PRO A 253 13.06 12.13 -4.88
N ARG A 254 12.80 12.43 -3.60
CA ARG A 254 13.33 11.63 -2.49
C ARG A 254 12.80 10.20 -2.53
N ALA A 255 13.57 9.24 -1.99
CA ALA A 255 13.16 7.84 -1.89
C ALA A 255 11.96 7.61 -0.96
N GLU A 256 11.62 8.56 -0.09
CA GLU A 256 10.44 8.50 0.79
C GLU A 256 9.26 9.35 0.29
N ALA A 257 9.35 9.90 -0.93
CA ALA A 257 8.31 10.77 -1.47
C ALA A 257 6.93 10.09 -1.46
N ILE A 258 5.90 10.93 -1.34
CA ILE A 258 4.49 10.52 -1.35
C ILE A 258 4.18 9.82 -2.68
N VAL A 259 3.49 8.68 -2.62
CA VAL A 259 3.03 7.94 -3.79
C VAL A 259 1.64 8.40 -4.19
N GLY A 260 1.44 8.65 -5.48
CA GLY A 260 0.16 9.07 -6.02
C GLY A 260 0.27 9.92 -7.28
N LYS A 261 -0.86 10.51 -7.68
CA LYS A 261 -0.96 11.47 -8.78
C LYS A 261 -0.66 12.88 -8.29
N PHE A 262 0.24 13.56 -9.00
CA PHE A 262 0.66 14.94 -8.77
C PHE A 262 0.23 15.82 -9.94
N ARG A 263 -0.12 17.05 -9.60
CA ARG A 263 -0.30 18.16 -10.53
C ARG A 263 1.03 18.89 -10.66
N THR A 264 1.35 19.36 -11.86
CA THR A 264 2.61 20.02 -12.16
C THR A 264 2.37 21.47 -12.59
N TYR A 265 3.16 22.40 -12.05
CA TYR A 265 3.15 23.80 -12.45
C TYR A 265 4.57 24.30 -12.66
N VAL A 266 4.71 25.30 -13.53
CA VAL A 266 5.94 26.10 -13.63
C VAL A 266 5.62 27.50 -13.16
N ALA A 267 6.36 27.99 -12.17
CA ALA A 267 6.21 29.33 -11.62
C ALA A 267 7.44 30.17 -11.97
N ILE A 268 7.21 31.30 -12.65
CA ILE A 268 8.23 32.33 -12.90
C ILE A 268 8.24 33.28 -11.71
N VAL A 269 9.44 33.60 -11.24
CA VAL A 269 9.66 34.51 -10.13
C VAL A 269 9.77 35.91 -10.71
N ALA A 270 8.67 36.67 -10.61
CA ALA A 270 8.61 38.06 -11.01
C ALA A 270 8.93 38.97 -9.81
N GLY A 271 9.24 40.25 -10.08
CA GLY A 271 9.61 41.19 -9.02
C GLY A 271 8.54 41.38 -7.92
N SER A 272 7.26 41.19 -8.25
CA SER A 272 6.12 41.39 -7.34
C SER A 272 5.48 40.10 -6.82
N GLY A 273 5.99 38.92 -7.21
CA GLY A 273 5.38 37.64 -6.85
C GLY A 273 5.72 36.49 -7.79
N LEU A 274 5.05 35.35 -7.58
CA LEU A 274 5.15 34.17 -8.44
C LEU A 274 4.03 34.19 -9.49
N GLN A 275 4.41 34.05 -10.75
CA GLN A 275 3.49 33.88 -11.88
C GLN A 275 3.53 32.43 -12.37
N ARG A 276 2.46 31.68 -12.16
CA ARG A 276 2.33 30.25 -12.50
C ARG A 276 1.67 30.05 -13.86
N THR A 277 1.95 28.89 -14.45
CA THR A 277 1.14 28.33 -15.54
C THR A 277 -0.30 28.06 -15.09
N SER A 278 -1.26 28.18 -16.00
CA SER A 278 -2.62 27.68 -15.77
C SER A 278 -2.60 26.16 -15.54
N ARG A 279 -3.66 25.63 -14.91
CA ARG A 279 -3.86 24.19 -14.73
C ARG A 279 -3.83 23.46 -16.08
N ASP A 280 -2.97 22.46 -16.21
CA ASP A 280 -2.88 21.59 -17.38
C ASP A 280 -2.80 20.11 -16.98
N THR A 281 -3.89 19.37 -17.19
CA THR A 281 -4.02 17.95 -16.84
C THR A 281 -3.07 17.04 -17.63
N SER A 282 -2.58 17.49 -18.79
CA SER A 282 -1.62 16.72 -19.60
C SER A 282 -0.23 16.64 -18.96
N THR A 283 0.06 17.54 -18.02
CA THR A 283 1.31 17.56 -17.24
C THR A 283 1.24 16.80 -15.91
N ASP A 284 0.08 16.19 -15.62
CA ASP A 284 -0.06 15.34 -14.44
C ASP A 284 0.89 14.15 -14.51
N MET A 285 1.38 13.74 -13.34
CA MET A 285 2.29 12.61 -13.22
C MET A 285 1.98 11.72 -12.03
N TYR A 286 2.18 10.42 -12.21
CA TYR A 286 2.15 9.44 -11.13
C TYR A 286 3.57 9.22 -10.62
N LEU A 287 3.73 9.30 -9.30
CA LEU A 287 4.94 8.89 -8.61
C LEU A 287 4.67 7.61 -7.82
N LEU A 288 5.43 6.56 -8.09
CA LEU A 288 5.26 5.22 -7.52
C LEU A 288 6.41 4.83 -6.58
N PHE A 289 6.23 3.74 -5.84
CA PHE A 289 7.32 3.08 -5.12
C PHE A 289 8.41 2.57 -6.09
N ASN A 290 9.64 2.45 -5.59
CA ASN A 290 10.79 2.11 -6.41
C ASN A 290 11.59 0.91 -5.89
N ALA A 291 11.29 -0.28 -6.42
CA ALA A 291 12.07 -1.48 -6.14
C ALA A 291 13.52 -1.44 -6.69
N TRP A 292 13.89 -0.44 -7.50
CA TRP A 292 15.23 -0.28 -8.07
C TRP A 292 16.12 0.72 -7.31
N CYS A 293 15.57 1.50 -6.38
CA CYS A 293 16.32 2.49 -5.60
C CYS A 293 16.76 1.88 -4.26
N PRO A 294 18.07 1.73 -3.98
CA PRO A 294 18.57 1.16 -2.73
C PRO A 294 18.09 1.87 -1.46
N GLU A 295 17.80 3.16 -1.56
CA GLU A 295 17.30 3.99 -0.46
C GLU A 295 15.79 3.81 -0.22
N ASP A 296 15.06 3.23 -1.17
CA ASP A 296 13.63 2.96 -1.01
C ASP A 296 13.42 1.72 -0.11
N THR A 297 12.50 1.85 0.83
CA THR A 297 12.02 0.77 1.70
C THR A 297 11.62 -0.52 0.99
N VAL A 298 11.27 -0.47 -0.31
CA VAL A 298 10.86 -1.64 -1.09
C VAL A 298 11.91 -2.11 -2.12
N TYR A 299 13.16 -1.69 -1.95
CA TYR A 299 14.27 -2.11 -2.77
C TYR A 299 14.42 -3.64 -2.84
N VAL A 300 14.62 -4.17 -4.04
CA VAL A 300 14.95 -5.57 -4.29
C VAL A 300 16.22 -5.62 -5.12
N ALA A 301 17.30 -6.16 -4.54
CA ALA A 301 18.60 -6.21 -5.20
C ALA A 301 18.59 -7.10 -6.46
N ASN A 302 17.88 -8.22 -6.40
CA ASN A 302 17.84 -9.19 -7.48
C ASN A 302 16.99 -8.69 -8.66
N GLU A 303 17.57 -8.65 -9.86
CA GLU A 303 16.87 -8.19 -11.06
C GLU A 303 15.76 -9.16 -11.50
N GLY A 304 15.99 -10.47 -11.44
CA GLY A 304 14.99 -11.48 -11.78
C GLY A 304 13.77 -11.40 -10.88
N GLU A 305 13.98 -11.17 -9.59
CA GLU A 305 12.90 -10.96 -8.61
C GLU A 305 12.12 -9.68 -8.90
N ARG A 306 12.78 -8.57 -9.29
CA ARG A 306 12.06 -7.34 -9.69
C ARG A 306 11.19 -7.56 -10.93
N ARG A 307 11.71 -8.30 -11.92
CA ARG A 307 10.94 -8.64 -13.11
C ARG A 307 9.71 -9.49 -12.75
N GLU A 308 9.86 -10.47 -11.88
CA GLU A 308 8.75 -11.36 -11.50
C GLU A 308 7.74 -10.70 -10.54
N TYR A 309 8.22 -9.99 -9.51
CA TYR A 309 7.38 -9.53 -8.41
C TYR A 309 6.87 -8.11 -8.58
N VAL A 310 7.36 -7.36 -9.57
CA VAL A 310 6.85 -6.02 -9.91
C VAL A 310 6.30 -5.98 -11.33
N LEU A 311 7.09 -6.39 -12.34
CA LEU A 311 6.77 -6.17 -13.75
C LEU A 311 5.97 -7.30 -14.42
N ASN A 312 5.94 -8.50 -13.86
CA ASN A 312 5.16 -9.57 -14.45
C ASN A 312 3.67 -9.32 -14.16
N ASP A 313 2.89 -9.04 -15.20
CA ASP A 313 1.46 -8.80 -15.09
C ASP A 313 0.63 -10.08 -15.18
N SER A 314 1.28 -11.23 -15.40
CA SER A 314 0.66 -12.53 -15.62
C SER A 314 1.13 -13.52 -14.57
N GLY A 315 0.23 -13.90 -13.67
CA GLY A 315 0.45 -14.93 -12.66
C GLY A 315 -0.27 -16.24 -12.99
N VAL A 316 0.11 -17.30 -12.29
CA VAL A 316 -0.55 -18.62 -12.39
C VAL A 316 -2.02 -18.54 -11.93
N ILE A 317 -2.34 -17.60 -11.03
CA ILE A 317 -3.68 -17.45 -10.45
C ILE A 317 -4.44 -16.26 -11.08
N PHE A 318 -3.77 -15.15 -11.43
CA PHE A 318 -4.42 -13.92 -11.92
C PHE A 318 -3.55 -13.12 -12.90
N GLN A 319 -4.17 -12.25 -13.70
CA GLN A 319 -3.53 -11.37 -14.68
C GLN A 319 -4.04 -9.91 -14.58
N GLY A 320 -3.25 -8.93 -15.07
CA GLY A 320 -3.75 -7.60 -15.48
C GLY A 320 -3.32 -6.38 -14.63
N THR A 321 -2.02 -6.13 -14.45
CA THR A 321 -1.54 -5.03 -13.56
C THR A 321 -1.46 -3.65 -14.23
N PHE A 322 -1.19 -3.59 -15.55
CA PHE A 322 -0.85 -2.34 -16.24
C PHE A 322 -1.89 -1.89 -17.28
N GLU A 323 -3.05 -2.55 -17.30
CA GLU A 323 -4.17 -2.20 -18.17
C GLU A 323 -4.75 -0.82 -17.85
N ARG A 324 -5.40 -0.21 -18.84
CA ARG A 324 -6.01 1.13 -18.73
C ARG A 324 -6.93 1.24 -17.52
N GLY A 325 -6.76 2.32 -16.76
CA GLY A 325 -7.58 2.65 -15.60
C GLY A 325 -7.27 1.82 -14.34
N ILE A 326 -6.35 0.85 -14.38
CA ILE A 326 -5.99 0.08 -13.18
C ILE A 326 -5.17 0.91 -12.20
N LEU A 327 -4.24 1.73 -12.68
CA LEU A 327 -3.50 2.64 -11.80
C LEU A 327 -4.45 3.66 -11.14
N ASP A 328 -5.39 4.21 -11.90
CA ASP A 328 -6.43 5.10 -11.37
C ASP A 328 -7.30 4.39 -10.34
N ALA A 329 -7.73 3.14 -10.60
CA ALA A 329 -8.48 2.35 -9.65
C ALA A 329 -7.70 2.13 -8.34
N CYS A 330 -6.38 1.92 -8.41
CA CYS A 330 -5.54 1.77 -7.21
C CYS A 330 -5.45 3.08 -6.42
N ILE A 331 -5.31 4.22 -7.09
CA ILE A 331 -5.33 5.54 -6.42
C ILE A 331 -6.73 5.83 -5.84
N TYR A 332 -7.79 5.48 -6.57
CA TYR A 332 -9.17 5.61 -6.10
C TYR A 332 -9.42 4.80 -4.84
N ILE A 333 -8.90 3.57 -4.74
CA ILE A 333 -8.97 2.77 -3.52
C ILE A 333 -8.32 3.51 -2.34
N LEU A 334 -7.16 4.15 -2.54
CA LEU A 334 -6.52 4.95 -1.48
C LEU A 334 -7.37 6.16 -1.09
N ASP A 335 -8.04 6.81 -2.06
CA ASP A 335 -8.95 7.94 -1.81
C ASP A 335 -10.18 7.50 -1.00
N MET A 336 -10.84 6.42 -1.41
CA MET A 336 -12.00 5.85 -0.72
C MET A 336 -11.66 5.34 0.69
N SER A 337 -10.43 4.88 0.88
CA SER A 337 -9.91 4.46 2.18
C SER A 337 -9.76 5.61 3.18
N ARG A 338 -9.87 6.87 2.71
CA ARG A 338 -9.57 8.09 3.47
C ARG A 338 -8.15 8.09 4.04
N MET A 339 -7.21 7.46 3.34
CA MET A 339 -5.81 7.46 3.75
C MET A 339 -5.22 8.86 3.59
N PRO A 340 -4.64 9.45 4.66
CA PRO A 340 -3.98 10.74 4.58
C PRO A 340 -2.92 10.76 3.47
N ILE A 341 -2.91 11.81 2.65
CA ILE A 341 -1.94 11.97 1.54
C ILE A 341 -0.50 11.84 2.05
N THR A 342 -0.19 12.40 3.21
CA THR A 342 1.14 12.35 3.83
C THR A 342 1.61 10.94 4.19
N ASP A 343 0.68 10.00 4.38
CA ASP A 343 1.01 8.62 4.76
C ASP A 343 1.25 7.71 3.54
N ARG A 344 0.91 8.15 2.32
CA ARG A 344 0.99 7.29 1.12
C ARG A 344 2.42 6.94 0.69
N GLY A 345 3.42 7.69 1.15
CA GLY A 345 4.82 7.32 0.98
C GLY A 345 5.28 6.19 1.92
N HIS A 346 4.50 5.80 2.92
CA HIS A 346 4.89 4.83 3.93
C HIS A 346 4.36 3.42 3.60
N ALA A 347 5.23 2.54 3.10
CA ALA A 347 4.86 1.20 2.62
C ALA A 347 4.04 0.40 3.66
N VAL A 348 4.48 0.32 4.91
CA VAL A 348 3.76 -0.41 5.99
C VAL A 348 2.30 0.05 6.11
N LYS A 349 2.06 1.37 6.18
CA LYS A 349 0.72 1.94 6.35
C LYS A 349 -0.14 1.71 5.12
N LEU A 350 0.42 1.92 3.93
CA LEU A 350 -0.29 1.77 2.67
C LEU A 350 -0.72 0.31 2.45
N ILE A 351 0.18 -0.64 2.71
CA ILE A 351 -0.09 -2.07 2.58
C ILE A 351 -1.17 -2.52 3.57
N ARG A 352 -1.06 -2.13 4.85
CA ARG A 352 -2.06 -2.46 5.88
C ARG A 352 -3.42 -1.84 5.62
N LYS A 353 -3.47 -0.64 5.03
CA LYS A 353 -4.74 -0.02 4.60
C LYS A 353 -5.30 -0.70 3.35
N GLY A 354 -4.42 -1.09 2.42
CA GLY A 354 -4.78 -1.88 1.25
C GLY A 354 -5.45 -3.20 1.62
N SER A 355 -4.87 -3.98 2.55
CA SER A 355 -5.45 -5.26 2.96
C SER A 355 -6.87 -5.12 3.53
N ALA A 356 -7.15 -4.01 4.21
CA ALA A 356 -8.49 -3.67 4.68
C ALA A 356 -9.43 -3.32 3.52
N MET A 357 -8.98 -2.48 2.60
CA MET A 357 -9.81 -1.94 1.52
C MET A 357 -10.13 -2.93 0.40
N ILE A 358 -9.36 -4.00 0.24
CA ILE A 358 -9.69 -5.00 -0.77
C ILE A 358 -10.95 -5.80 -0.39
N ASN A 359 -11.31 -5.89 0.90
CA ASN A 359 -12.57 -6.48 1.34
C ASN A 359 -13.59 -5.42 1.76
N SER A 360 -14.87 -5.79 1.70
CA SER A 360 -15.97 -4.84 1.90
C SER A 360 -16.54 -4.79 3.32
N GLN A 361 -15.99 -5.51 4.30
CA GLN A 361 -16.67 -5.73 5.58
C GLN A 361 -16.90 -4.44 6.37
N ASP A 362 -15.90 -3.56 6.41
CA ASP A 362 -15.93 -2.36 7.26
C ASP A 362 -16.02 -1.06 6.46
N ASP A 363 -15.22 -0.96 5.39
CA ASP A 363 -14.92 0.31 4.70
C ASP A 363 -15.63 0.44 3.33
N ASN A 364 -16.63 -0.39 3.01
CA ASN A 364 -17.21 -0.51 1.64
C ASN A 364 -16.12 -0.71 0.56
N GLY A 365 -15.10 -1.52 0.89
CA GLY A 365 -14.00 -1.87 0.02
C GLY A 365 -14.38 -2.72 -1.20
N VAL A 366 -13.38 -3.23 -1.90
CA VAL A 366 -13.50 -3.69 -3.30
C VAL A 366 -14.40 -4.92 -3.46
N LEU A 367 -14.23 -5.96 -2.65
CA LEU A 367 -14.86 -7.26 -2.85
C LEU A 367 -15.74 -7.70 -1.68
N VAL A 368 -16.90 -8.25 -2.01
CA VAL A 368 -17.78 -8.96 -1.06
C VAL A 368 -17.41 -10.44 -1.02
N GLY A 369 -17.08 -10.96 0.16
CA GLY A 369 -16.78 -12.38 0.35
C GLY A 369 -18.04 -13.26 0.36
N ASN A 370 -18.02 -14.41 -0.32
CA ASN A 370 -19.11 -15.38 -0.25
C ASN A 370 -18.61 -16.83 -0.42
N TRP A 371 -18.85 -17.65 0.60
CA TRP A 371 -18.53 -19.08 0.67
C TRP A 371 -19.78 -19.98 0.72
N SER A 372 -20.96 -19.43 0.44
CA SER A 372 -22.17 -20.22 0.21
C SER A 372 -22.19 -20.79 -1.22
N ASP A 373 -23.21 -21.58 -1.53
CA ASP A 373 -23.46 -22.10 -2.87
C ASP A 373 -24.39 -21.19 -3.72
N ASP A 374 -24.80 -20.03 -3.19
CA ASP A 374 -25.67 -19.07 -3.88
C ASP A 374 -24.92 -17.78 -4.25
N PHE A 375 -24.74 -17.59 -5.55
CA PHE A 375 -24.11 -16.41 -6.14
C PHE A 375 -25.07 -15.60 -7.02
N SER A 376 -26.38 -15.78 -6.87
CA SER A 376 -27.42 -15.18 -7.72
C SER A 376 -27.36 -13.65 -7.84
N MET A 377 -26.85 -12.97 -6.81
CA MET A 377 -26.73 -11.51 -6.76
C MET A 377 -25.37 -10.98 -7.26
N GLY A 378 -24.52 -11.83 -7.84
CA GLY A 378 -23.18 -11.43 -8.27
C GLY A 378 -22.53 -12.40 -9.26
N THR A 379 -21.21 -12.31 -9.35
CA THR A 379 -20.40 -13.25 -10.14
C THR A 379 -19.86 -14.34 -9.22
N SER A 380 -20.01 -15.61 -9.62
CA SER A 380 -19.37 -16.72 -8.90
C SER A 380 -17.85 -16.48 -8.81
N PRO A 381 -17.23 -16.66 -7.63
CA PRO A 381 -15.78 -16.48 -7.44
C PRO A 381 -14.92 -17.27 -8.45
N THR A 382 -15.40 -18.41 -8.94
CA THR A 382 -14.68 -19.28 -9.89
C THR A 382 -14.71 -18.77 -11.34
N LEU A 383 -15.53 -17.78 -11.66
CA LEU A 383 -15.64 -17.21 -13.01
C LEU A 383 -14.70 -16.03 -13.25
N TRP A 384 -14.05 -15.52 -12.20
CA TRP A 384 -13.05 -14.47 -12.35
C TRP A 384 -11.77 -15.04 -12.97
N THR A 385 -11.29 -14.37 -14.01
CA THR A 385 -10.05 -14.74 -14.73
C THR A 385 -8.91 -13.72 -14.53
N GLY A 386 -9.16 -12.65 -13.77
CA GLY A 386 -8.26 -11.51 -13.67
C GLY A 386 -8.80 -10.42 -12.73
N SER A 387 -7.92 -9.54 -12.28
CA SER A 387 -8.24 -8.45 -11.35
C SER A 387 -8.87 -7.24 -12.04
N THR A 388 -8.57 -7.07 -13.33
CA THR A 388 -8.88 -5.85 -14.12
C THR A 388 -10.35 -5.47 -14.06
N LYS A 389 -11.25 -6.42 -14.40
CA LYS A 389 -12.69 -6.17 -14.43
C LYS A 389 -13.27 -5.85 -13.06
N ILE A 390 -12.69 -6.39 -11.99
CA ILE A 390 -13.13 -6.13 -10.62
C ILE A 390 -12.77 -4.68 -10.26
N LEU A 391 -11.49 -4.31 -10.44
CA LEU A 391 -10.97 -2.99 -10.09
C LEU A 391 -11.63 -1.86 -10.90
N GLN A 392 -11.76 -2.04 -12.22
CA GLN A 392 -12.43 -1.06 -13.09
C GLN A 392 -13.90 -0.87 -12.70
N LYS A 393 -14.63 -1.96 -12.42
CA LYS A 393 -16.03 -1.85 -11.98
C LYS A 393 -16.13 -1.11 -10.66
N TYR A 394 -15.29 -1.45 -9.68
CA TYR A 394 -15.29 -0.78 -8.38
C TYR A 394 -14.96 0.71 -8.50
N ALA A 395 -13.92 1.07 -9.27
CA ALA A 395 -13.53 2.46 -9.46
C ALA A 395 -14.62 3.30 -10.17
N ASN A 396 -15.37 2.69 -11.09
CA ASN A 396 -16.44 3.36 -11.82
C ASN A 396 -17.73 3.53 -11.01
N THR A 397 -18.02 2.62 -10.07
CA THR A 397 -19.30 2.64 -9.33
C THR A 397 -19.16 3.09 -7.89
N GLY A 398 -17.98 2.93 -7.28
CA GLY A 398 -17.77 3.08 -5.84
C GLY A 398 -18.48 2.01 -4.99
N VAL A 399 -19.00 0.94 -5.62
CA VAL A 399 -19.81 -0.09 -4.96
C VAL A 399 -19.03 -1.41 -4.90
N PRO A 400 -19.02 -2.11 -3.75
CA PRO A 400 -18.39 -3.42 -3.60
C PRO A 400 -18.83 -4.45 -4.64
N ILE A 401 -17.88 -5.27 -5.10
CA ILE A 401 -18.08 -6.25 -6.17
C ILE A 401 -18.36 -7.64 -5.60
N CYS A 402 -19.52 -8.18 -5.93
CA CYS A 402 -19.93 -9.54 -5.59
C CYS A 402 -19.46 -10.55 -6.66
N TYR A 403 -18.80 -11.66 -6.36
CA TYR A 403 -18.24 -12.09 -5.07
C TYR A 403 -16.77 -12.53 -5.21
N GLY A 404 -16.06 -12.58 -4.10
CA GLY A 404 -14.70 -13.11 -3.99
C GLY A 404 -14.58 -14.25 -2.97
N GLN A 405 -13.58 -15.08 -3.17
CA GLN A 405 -13.00 -15.98 -2.17
C GLN A 405 -11.50 -15.72 -2.08
N CYS A 406 -10.77 -16.40 -1.20
CA CYS A 406 -9.40 -16.06 -0.82
C CYS A 406 -8.46 -15.81 -2.01
N TRP A 407 -8.48 -16.66 -3.04
CA TRP A 407 -7.65 -16.44 -4.23
C TRP A 407 -8.05 -15.16 -5.00
N VAL A 408 -9.34 -14.83 -5.09
CA VAL A 408 -9.83 -13.59 -5.73
C VAL A 408 -9.36 -12.37 -4.95
N PHE A 409 -9.46 -12.39 -3.62
CA PHE A 409 -8.90 -11.33 -2.76
C PHE A 409 -7.40 -11.19 -2.98
N ALA A 410 -6.66 -12.30 -2.93
CA ALA A 410 -5.21 -12.29 -3.10
C ALA A 410 -4.78 -11.82 -4.51
N GLY A 411 -5.53 -12.18 -5.55
CA GLY A 411 -5.30 -11.73 -6.93
C GLY A 411 -5.48 -10.23 -7.10
N VAL A 412 -6.61 -9.70 -6.64
CA VAL A 412 -6.92 -8.26 -6.69
C VAL A 412 -5.93 -7.47 -5.85
N PHE A 413 -5.58 -7.96 -4.65
CA PHE A 413 -4.62 -7.29 -3.80
C PHE A 413 -3.20 -7.33 -4.40
N ASN A 414 -2.80 -8.43 -5.03
CA ASN A 414 -1.52 -8.51 -5.74
C ASN A 414 -1.42 -7.48 -6.86
N THR A 415 -2.50 -7.30 -7.63
CA THR A 415 -2.58 -6.27 -8.67
C THR A 415 -2.43 -4.87 -8.06
N PHE A 416 -3.17 -4.58 -6.98
CA PHE A 416 -3.06 -3.29 -6.28
C PHE A 416 -1.62 -3.00 -5.81
N LEU A 417 -0.96 -4.00 -5.21
CA LEU A 417 0.40 -3.88 -4.70
C LEU A 417 1.41 -3.64 -5.84
N ARG A 418 1.41 -4.50 -6.87
CA ARG A 418 2.34 -4.39 -8.02
C ARG A 418 2.12 -3.11 -8.81
N CYS A 419 0.86 -2.70 -9.00
CA CYS A 419 0.53 -1.48 -9.74
C CYS A 419 1.13 -0.23 -9.08
N LEU A 420 1.20 -0.19 -7.75
CA LEU A 420 1.83 0.90 -6.99
C LEU A 420 3.37 0.78 -6.89
N GLY A 421 3.96 -0.27 -7.44
CA GLY A 421 5.41 -0.51 -7.43
C GLY A 421 5.93 -1.32 -6.25
N LEU A 422 5.04 -1.96 -5.48
CA LEU A 422 5.42 -2.84 -4.37
C LEU A 422 5.73 -4.25 -4.91
N PRO A 423 6.91 -4.85 -4.61
CA PRO A 423 7.20 -6.22 -5.02
C PRO A 423 6.33 -7.20 -4.24
N ALA A 424 5.42 -7.89 -4.94
CA ALA A 424 4.42 -8.74 -4.31
C ALA A 424 4.25 -10.10 -5.00
N ARG A 425 3.82 -11.11 -4.25
CA ARG A 425 3.47 -12.44 -4.76
C ARG A 425 2.27 -13.02 -4.02
N VAL A 426 1.58 -13.97 -4.65
CA VAL A 426 0.50 -14.75 -4.04
C VAL A 426 1.07 -16.06 -3.49
N ILE A 427 0.63 -16.44 -2.28
CA ILE A 427 1.00 -17.69 -1.60
C ILE A 427 -0.24 -18.54 -1.43
N THR A 428 -0.09 -19.86 -1.54
CA THR A 428 -1.13 -20.83 -1.22
C THR A 428 -0.66 -21.73 -0.10
N ASN A 429 -1.41 -21.77 0.99
CA ASN A 429 -1.22 -22.69 2.11
C ASN A 429 -2.28 -23.79 2.06
N PHE A 430 -1.86 -25.05 2.14
CA PHE A 430 -2.78 -26.19 2.16
C PHE A 430 -3.09 -26.60 3.59
N SER A 431 -4.33 -27.04 3.84
CA SER A 431 -4.81 -27.32 5.20
C SER A 431 -4.65 -26.12 6.14
N SER A 432 -5.04 -24.94 5.66
CA SER A 432 -4.87 -23.68 6.39
C SER A 432 -5.84 -23.62 7.56
N ALA A 433 -5.30 -23.47 8.76
CA ALA A 433 -6.11 -23.35 9.97
C ALA A 433 -6.65 -21.93 10.13
N HIS A 434 -7.84 -21.82 10.73
CA HIS A 434 -8.44 -20.56 11.14
C HIS A 434 -8.76 -20.67 12.64
N ASP A 435 -7.88 -20.08 13.47
CA ASP A 435 -8.01 -20.03 14.93
C ASP A 435 -8.87 -18.83 15.34
N ASN A 436 -10.12 -19.09 15.69
CA ASN A 436 -11.09 -18.06 16.08
C ASN A 436 -10.99 -17.70 17.57
N THR A 437 -10.01 -18.26 18.29
CA THR A 437 -9.86 -18.11 19.74
C THR A 437 -8.53 -17.50 20.16
N GLY A 438 -7.58 -17.36 19.23
CA GLY A 438 -6.26 -16.76 19.44
C GLY A 438 -5.36 -17.54 20.39
N ASN A 439 -5.64 -18.85 20.58
CA ASN A 439 -4.92 -19.70 21.52
C ASN A 439 -3.85 -20.58 20.85
N LEU A 440 -3.67 -20.44 19.54
CA LEU A 440 -2.73 -21.19 18.68
C LEU A 440 -3.03 -22.70 18.62
N LYS A 441 -4.28 -23.08 18.84
CA LYS A 441 -4.78 -24.46 18.76
C LYS A 441 -6.03 -24.49 17.89
N ILE A 442 -6.25 -25.62 17.23
CA ILE A 442 -7.47 -25.85 16.46
C ILE A 442 -8.29 -26.92 17.15
N GLU A 443 -9.43 -26.49 17.70
CA GLU A 443 -10.36 -27.36 18.42
C GLU A 443 -11.54 -27.75 17.53
N LEU A 444 -11.55 -29.01 17.08
CA LEU A 444 -12.66 -29.59 16.35
C LEU A 444 -13.50 -30.45 17.32
N ILE A 445 -14.76 -30.05 17.51
CA ILE A 445 -15.67 -30.71 18.44
C ILE A 445 -16.54 -31.69 17.65
N PHE A 446 -16.62 -32.92 18.14
CA PHE A 446 -17.42 -33.97 17.53
C PHE A 446 -18.52 -34.43 18.48
N LYS A 447 -19.68 -34.74 17.91
CA LYS A 447 -20.77 -35.40 18.62
C LYS A 447 -20.38 -36.86 18.92
N PRO A 448 -21.07 -37.53 19.86
CA PRO A 448 -20.81 -38.93 20.20
C PRO A 448 -20.90 -39.90 19.01
N ASP A 449 -21.67 -39.55 17.97
CA ASP A 449 -21.81 -40.33 16.73
C ASP A 449 -20.65 -40.12 15.73
N GLY A 450 -19.64 -39.33 16.09
CA GLY A 450 -18.48 -39.02 15.25
C GLY A 450 -18.74 -37.95 14.19
N THR A 451 -19.93 -37.33 14.16
CA THR A 451 -20.21 -36.21 13.25
C THR A 451 -19.72 -34.88 13.82
N PRO A 452 -19.27 -33.92 12.99
CA PRO A 452 -18.83 -32.61 13.46
C PRO A 452 -19.94 -31.85 14.19
N ASP A 453 -19.64 -31.34 15.38
CA ASP A 453 -20.50 -30.42 16.11
C ASP A 453 -20.26 -28.99 15.63
N ARG A 454 -20.92 -28.63 14.53
CA ARG A 454 -20.85 -27.29 13.92
C ARG A 454 -21.35 -26.16 14.82
N ARG A 455 -22.10 -26.45 15.89
CA ARG A 455 -22.62 -25.41 16.80
C ARG A 455 -21.57 -24.96 17.80
N HIS A 456 -20.72 -25.88 18.24
CA HIS A 456 -19.71 -25.61 19.26
C HIS A 456 -18.29 -25.50 18.70
N THR A 457 -18.01 -26.10 17.55
CA THR A 457 -16.75 -25.92 16.83
C THR A 457 -16.67 -24.50 16.29
N ARG A 458 -15.74 -23.70 16.80
CA ARG A 458 -15.50 -22.33 16.34
C ARG A 458 -14.41 -22.27 15.29
N ASP A 459 -13.35 -23.06 15.45
CA ASP A 459 -12.22 -23.07 14.53
C ASP A 459 -12.57 -23.85 13.26
N SER A 460 -11.84 -23.56 12.18
CA SER A 460 -12.00 -24.29 10.92
C SER A 460 -10.67 -24.59 10.26
N ILE A 461 -10.66 -25.59 9.37
CA ILE A 461 -9.50 -25.90 8.54
C ILE A 461 -9.98 -25.84 7.09
N TRP A 462 -9.33 -24.98 6.32
CA TRP A 462 -9.60 -24.76 4.92
C TRP A 462 -8.74 -25.72 4.10
N ASN A 463 -9.32 -26.28 3.03
CA ASN A 463 -8.58 -27.17 2.12
C ASN A 463 -7.30 -26.48 1.60
N TYR A 464 -7.46 -25.21 1.22
CA TYR A 464 -6.36 -24.28 1.00
C TYR A 464 -6.82 -22.86 1.32
N HIS A 465 -5.85 -21.99 1.58
CA HIS A 465 -6.05 -20.55 1.71
C HIS A 465 -4.98 -19.81 0.91
N CYS A 466 -5.33 -18.64 0.39
CA CYS A 466 -4.43 -17.81 -0.42
C CYS A 466 -4.31 -16.41 0.21
N TRP A 467 -3.07 -15.93 0.34
CA TRP A 467 -2.73 -14.58 0.78
C TRP A 467 -1.61 -14.00 -0.07
N ASN A 468 -1.12 -12.82 0.28
CA ASN A 468 -0.01 -12.16 -0.40
C ASN A 468 1.22 -12.02 0.49
N GLU A 469 2.39 -11.94 -0.14
CA GLU A 469 3.60 -11.47 0.51
C GLU A 469 4.14 -10.25 -0.22
N VAL A 470 4.62 -9.26 0.53
CA VAL A 470 5.29 -8.05 -0.01
C VAL A 470 6.72 -7.99 0.48
N PHE A 471 7.68 -7.75 -0.41
CA PHE A 471 9.08 -7.58 -0.04
C PHE A 471 9.35 -6.13 0.37
N MET A 472 9.84 -5.94 1.60
CA MET A 472 10.18 -4.62 2.11
C MET A 472 11.11 -4.68 3.33
N VAL A 473 11.81 -3.58 3.57
CA VAL A 473 12.41 -3.26 4.86
C VAL A 473 11.29 -2.93 5.86
N ARG A 474 11.50 -3.27 7.12
CA ARG A 474 10.63 -2.88 8.25
C ARG A 474 11.35 -1.90 9.17
N PRO A 475 11.33 -0.58 8.89
CA PRO A 475 12.01 0.41 9.73
C PRO A 475 11.50 0.45 11.18
N ASP A 476 10.28 -0.05 11.40
CA ASP A 476 9.63 -0.20 12.69
C ASP A 476 10.06 -1.46 13.46
N LEU A 477 10.86 -2.35 12.85
CA LEU A 477 11.34 -3.60 13.43
C LEU A 477 12.87 -3.75 13.31
N PRO A 478 13.48 -4.69 14.04
CA PRO A 478 14.87 -5.09 13.83
C PRO A 478 15.18 -5.47 12.37
N SER A 479 16.39 -5.13 11.90
CA SER A 479 16.78 -5.23 10.48
C SER A 479 16.74 -6.66 9.92
N ASN A 480 16.85 -7.69 10.76
CA ASN A 480 16.74 -9.10 10.36
C ASN A 480 15.33 -9.50 9.91
N PHE A 481 14.33 -8.65 10.07
CA PHE A 481 12.96 -8.86 9.56
C PHE A 481 12.70 -8.20 8.20
N THR A 482 13.73 -7.64 7.57
CA THR A 482 13.68 -7.24 6.16
C THR A 482 13.43 -8.46 5.28
N GLY A 483 12.55 -8.32 4.30
CA GLY A 483 12.21 -9.37 3.35
C GLY A 483 10.71 -9.50 3.17
N TRP A 484 10.23 -10.72 2.95
CA TRP A 484 8.81 -11.01 2.72
C TRP A 484 7.96 -10.80 3.97
N GLN A 485 6.87 -10.06 3.80
CA GLN A 485 5.87 -9.78 4.82
C GLN A 485 4.52 -10.36 4.38
N VAL A 486 3.90 -11.22 5.18
CA VAL A 486 2.56 -11.75 4.95
C VAL A 486 1.52 -10.64 5.11
N VAL A 487 0.64 -10.52 4.13
CA VAL A 487 -0.51 -9.61 4.14
C VAL A 487 -1.70 -10.34 3.54
N ASP A 488 -2.85 -10.25 4.19
CA ASP A 488 -4.06 -10.95 3.76
C ASP A 488 -5.25 -10.00 3.74
N ALA A 489 -5.90 -9.96 2.57
CA ALA A 489 -7.09 -9.17 2.32
C ALA A 489 -8.39 -9.96 2.56
N THR A 490 -8.30 -11.26 2.78
CA THR A 490 -9.45 -12.12 3.04
C THR A 490 -9.99 -11.81 4.44
N PRO A 491 -11.28 -11.47 4.60
CA PRO A 491 -11.83 -11.12 5.91
C PRO A 491 -12.03 -12.39 6.76
N GLN A 492 -11.02 -12.73 7.55
CA GLN A 492 -11.04 -13.86 8.49
C GLN A 492 -11.21 -13.37 9.93
N GLU A 493 -10.17 -12.72 10.47
CA GLU A 493 -10.14 -12.17 11.81
C GLU A 493 -10.01 -10.64 11.81
N THR A 494 -10.45 -10.03 12.91
CA THR A 494 -10.30 -8.59 13.09
C THR A 494 -8.98 -8.23 13.74
N SER A 495 -8.31 -7.20 13.22
CA SER A 495 -7.08 -6.62 13.76
C SER A 495 -7.30 -5.14 14.04
N ASP A 496 -7.20 -4.76 15.31
CA ASP A 496 -7.62 -3.44 15.84
C ASP A 496 -9.08 -3.10 15.46
N GLY A 497 -9.96 -4.10 15.49
CA GLY A 497 -11.39 -3.95 15.20
C GLY A 497 -11.76 -3.82 13.72
N HIS A 498 -10.84 -4.12 12.79
CA HIS A 498 -11.09 -4.08 11.35
C HIS A 498 -10.63 -5.38 10.68
N PHE A 499 -11.29 -5.83 9.62
CA PHE A 499 -10.89 -6.98 8.81
C PHE A 499 -9.69 -6.64 7.94
N ARG A 500 -8.49 -6.87 8.49
CA ARG A 500 -7.20 -6.62 7.85
C ARG A 500 -6.14 -7.52 8.48
N CYS A 501 -5.12 -7.88 7.71
CA CYS A 501 -4.03 -8.69 8.21
C CYS A 501 -2.68 -8.25 7.63
N GLY A 502 -1.68 -8.13 8.50
CA GLY A 502 -0.29 -7.82 8.16
C GLY A 502 0.02 -6.32 8.08
N PRO A 503 1.25 -5.96 7.68
CA PRO A 503 2.35 -6.84 7.27
C PRO A 503 3.01 -7.61 8.43
N ALA A 504 3.00 -8.93 8.37
CA ALA A 504 3.62 -9.83 9.34
C ALA A 504 4.95 -10.38 8.79
N PRO A 505 6.11 -10.22 9.47
CA PRO A 505 7.37 -10.69 8.90
C PRO A 505 7.41 -12.23 8.84
N VAL A 506 7.63 -12.79 7.65
CA VAL A 506 7.75 -14.25 7.45
C VAL A 506 8.87 -14.83 8.32
N ALA A 507 9.97 -14.10 8.46
CA ALA A 507 11.08 -14.49 9.33
C ALA A 507 10.68 -14.55 10.82
N ALA A 508 9.85 -13.61 11.30
CA ALA A 508 9.35 -13.63 12.67
C ALA A 508 8.40 -14.80 12.91
N ILE A 509 7.49 -15.07 11.96
CA ILE A 509 6.57 -16.22 12.01
C ILE A 509 7.36 -17.53 12.07
N LYS A 510 8.36 -17.69 11.20
CA LYS A 510 9.22 -18.88 11.16
C LYS A 510 9.94 -19.15 12.48
N ASP A 511 10.42 -18.10 13.14
CA ASP A 511 11.16 -18.20 14.40
C ASP A 511 10.24 -18.21 15.64
N GLY A 512 8.91 -18.13 15.45
CA GLY A 512 7.93 -18.10 16.54
C GLY A 512 7.93 -16.80 17.35
N LEU A 513 8.41 -15.70 16.78
CA LEU A 513 8.51 -14.38 17.43
C LEU A 513 7.21 -13.58 17.23
N LEU A 514 6.14 -14.03 17.90
CA LEU A 514 4.76 -13.59 17.63
C LEU A 514 4.37 -12.25 18.26
N CYS A 515 5.23 -11.65 19.09
CA CYS A 515 4.97 -10.37 19.74
C CYS A 515 5.18 -9.16 18.82
N HIS A 516 5.73 -9.36 17.62
CA HIS A 516 5.96 -8.27 16.67
C HIS A 516 4.69 -7.90 15.90
N PRO A 517 4.49 -6.61 15.59
CA PRO A 517 3.43 -6.21 14.69
C PRO A 517 3.72 -6.67 13.25
N PHE A 518 2.72 -7.01 12.45
CA PHE A 518 1.30 -7.09 12.77
C PHE A 518 0.83 -8.53 12.68
N ASP A 519 -0.18 -8.90 13.46
CA ASP A 519 -0.97 -10.13 13.25
C ASP A 519 -0.15 -11.44 13.25
N CYS A 520 1.09 -11.44 13.76
CA CYS A 520 1.99 -12.60 13.69
C CYS A 520 1.39 -13.84 14.37
N GLY A 521 0.65 -13.66 15.47
CA GLY A 521 -0.02 -14.77 16.16
C GLY A 521 -1.07 -15.46 15.29
N PHE A 522 -1.90 -14.67 14.61
CA PHE A 522 -2.91 -15.18 13.67
C PHE A 522 -2.25 -15.92 12.51
N VAL A 523 -1.31 -15.26 11.82
CA VAL A 523 -0.62 -15.87 10.65
C VAL A 523 0.15 -17.12 11.06
N PHE A 524 0.74 -17.16 12.25
CA PHE A 524 1.40 -18.36 12.77
C PHE A 524 0.40 -19.51 12.96
N ALA A 525 -0.80 -19.24 13.49
CA ALA A 525 -1.83 -20.26 13.65
C ALA A 525 -2.28 -20.86 12.31
N GLU A 526 -2.30 -20.06 11.22
CA GLU A 526 -2.66 -20.54 9.89
C GLU A 526 -1.70 -21.61 9.34
N VAL A 527 -0.41 -21.50 9.65
CA VAL A 527 0.66 -22.39 9.12
C VAL A 527 1.17 -23.42 10.12
N CYS A 528 0.99 -23.18 11.42
CA CYS A 528 1.54 -23.98 12.50
C CYS A 528 0.49 -24.15 13.60
N PHE A 529 -0.26 -25.25 13.53
CA PHE A 529 -1.28 -25.60 14.51
C PHE A 529 -1.15 -27.05 14.99
N ASN A 530 -1.63 -27.29 16.22
CA ASN A 530 -1.78 -28.63 16.79
C ASN A 530 -3.26 -29.01 16.83
N TYR A 531 -3.58 -30.26 16.46
CA TYR A 531 -4.93 -30.80 16.51
C TYR A 531 -5.34 -31.19 17.93
N PHE A 532 -6.51 -30.73 18.37
CA PHE A 532 -7.16 -31.23 19.57
C PHE A 532 -8.58 -31.69 19.26
N PHE A 533 -8.80 -33.00 19.34
CA PHE A 533 -10.12 -33.61 19.21
C PHE A 533 -10.78 -33.68 20.58
N LYS A 534 -11.91 -33.00 20.74
CA LYS A 534 -12.75 -33.13 21.94
C LYS A 534 -14.02 -33.90 21.60
N THR A 535 -14.26 -34.98 22.35
CA THR A 535 -15.52 -35.72 22.34
C THR A 535 -16.14 -35.58 23.72
N PHE A 536 -17.35 -35.04 23.78
CA PHE A 536 -18.12 -35.05 25.02
C PHE A 536 -18.79 -36.41 25.16
N CYS A 537 -18.20 -37.30 25.96
CA CYS A 537 -18.92 -38.46 26.46
C CYS A 537 -19.82 -38.00 27.61
N THR A 538 -21.13 -37.90 27.36
CA THR A 538 -22.10 -37.96 28.46
C THR A 538 -22.00 -39.35 29.07
N LEU A 539 -21.49 -39.44 30.31
CA LEU A 539 -21.70 -40.61 31.15
C LEU A 539 -23.22 -40.77 31.29
N GLN A 540 -23.76 -41.84 30.68
CA GLN A 540 -25.15 -42.26 30.84
C GLN A 540 -25.39 -42.82 32.24
#